data_AF-A0A5C0DN87-F1
#
_entry.id   AF-A0A5C0DN87-F1
#
_cell.length_a   1.000
_cell.length_b   1.000
_cell.length_c   1.000
_cell.angle_alpha   90.00
_cell.angle_beta   90.00
_cell.angle_gamma   90.00
#
_symmetry.space_group_name_H-M   'P 1'
#
loop_
_entity.id
_entity.type
_entity.pdbx_description
1 polymer ?
#
loop_
_entity_poly.entity_id
_entity_poly.type
_entity_poly.pdbx_seq_one_letter_code
_entity_poly.pdbx_strand_id
1 'polypeptide(L)'
;MSKIIYDVIQRFEVENGVPRLVSTNIEMIAGGEDLMSLATSILEKLGFNDKFKVSRASQYIGYRLKNPAKGAKRYQLVLAQRKEGLCISIPQDILDGHILEIKYWVDISEADAGVGYSIAGVIWVNPSKKDIFLESLPPEYWDLLAAKEKTVGEIYLNKCTGDDWSTWYSVIANSEIIPRNEFRIEVLSNNQSYLILQEDKLFPYTWQTCISSKEVLEEFISYFAKILMEKN
;
A
#
# COMPACT_ATOMS: atom_id res chain seq x y z
N MET A 1 -18.27 -17.80 -23.92
CA MET A 1 -17.89 -18.28 -22.57
C MET A 1 -16.40 -18.55 -22.56
N SER A 2 -15.62 -17.76 -21.82
CA SER A 2 -14.18 -18.00 -21.68
C SER A 2 -13.95 -19.22 -20.78
N LYS A 3 -13.19 -20.20 -21.27
CA LYS A 3 -12.81 -21.39 -20.50
C LYS A 3 -11.81 -20.99 -19.40
N ILE A 4 -12.05 -21.37 -18.16
CA ILE A 4 -11.09 -21.20 -17.05
C ILE A 4 -10.27 -22.50 -16.94
N ILE A 5 -8.95 -22.35 -16.89
CA ILE A 5 -7.96 -23.42 -16.69
C ILE A 5 -7.14 -23.01 -15.48
N TYR A 6 -7.00 -23.90 -14.51
CA TYR A 6 -6.15 -23.69 -13.33
C TYR A 6 -5.49 -25.02 -12.94
N ASP A 7 -4.28 -24.93 -12.41
CA ASP A 7 -3.59 -26.02 -11.74
C ASP A 7 -3.98 -26.03 -10.27
N VAL A 8 -4.19 -27.24 -9.73
CA VAL A 8 -4.37 -27.46 -8.30
C VAL A 8 -3.18 -28.28 -7.81
N ILE A 9 -2.35 -27.67 -6.97
CA ILE A 9 -1.22 -28.35 -6.34
C ILE A 9 -1.58 -28.62 -4.89
N GLN A 10 -1.83 -29.89 -4.55
CA GLN A 10 -2.03 -30.32 -3.18
C GLN A 10 -0.78 -31.01 -2.66
N ARG A 11 -0.34 -30.62 -1.47
CA ARG A 11 0.75 -31.29 -0.75
C ARG A 11 0.16 -32.03 0.42
N PHE A 12 0.47 -33.32 0.49
CA PHE A 12 0.11 -34.17 1.60
C PHE A 12 1.38 -34.57 2.36
N GLU A 13 1.29 -34.58 3.67
CA GLU A 13 2.26 -35.19 4.56
C GLU A 13 1.65 -36.48 5.11
N VAL A 14 2.42 -37.55 5.16
CA VAL A 14 1.94 -38.84 5.64
C VAL A 14 2.62 -39.14 6.96
N GLU A 15 1.84 -39.08 8.04
CA GLU A 15 2.28 -39.49 9.38
C GLU A 15 1.55 -40.78 9.76
N ASN A 16 2.29 -41.83 10.14
CA ASN A 16 1.73 -43.12 10.56
C ASN A 16 0.76 -43.75 9.55
N GLY A 17 1.02 -43.58 8.26
CA GLY A 17 0.17 -44.11 7.18
C GLY A 17 -1.12 -43.31 6.93
N VAL A 18 -1.33 -42.20 7.64
CA VAL A 18 -2.49 -41.32 7.45
C VAL A 18 -2.06 -40.07 6.66
N PRO A 19 -2.57 -39.85 5.44
CA PRO A 19 -2.30 -38.64 4.68
C PRO A 19 -3.04 -37.44 5.29
N ARG A 20 -2.29 -36.36 5.56
CA ARG A 20 -2.80 -35.06 5.99
C ARG A 20 -2.51 -34.02 4.92
N LEU A 21 -3.54 -33.30 4.49
CA LEU A 21 -3.39 -32.19 3.56
C LEU A 21 -2.66 -31.02 4.26
N VAL A 22 -1.46 -30.69 3.80
CA VAL A 22 -0.63 -29.62 4.37
C VAL A 22 -0.90 -28.29 3.66
N SER A 23 -1.10 -28.33 2.35
CA SER A 23 -1.36 -27.11 1.57
C SER A 23 -2.11 -27.43 0.28
N THR A 24 -3.01 -26.54 -0.11
CA THR A 24 -3.56 -26.47 -1.47
C THR A 24 -3.13 -25.15 -2.08
N ASN A 25 -2.54 -25.19 -3.27
CA ASN A 25 -2.29 -24.01 -4.09
C ASN A 25 -3.12 -24.11 -5.37
N ILE A 26 -3.71 -22.99 -5.79
CA ILE A 26 -4.46 -22.89 -7.04
C ILE A 26 -3.74 -21.86 -7.90
N GLU A 27 -3.27 -22.26 -9.07
CA GLU A 27 -2.63 -21.37 -10.04
C GLU A 27 -3.51 -21.29 -11.28
N MET A 28 -4.06 -20.12 -11.61
CA MET A 28 -4.79 -20.00 -12.87
C MET A 28 -3.83 -19.97 -14.07
N ILE A 29 -4.17 -20.74 -15.10
CA ILE A 29 -3.38 -20.94 -16.32
C ILE A 29 -4.01 -20.19 -17.51
N ALA A 30 -5.34 -20.19 -17.66
CA ALA A 30 -5.99 -19.51 -18.78
C ALA A 30 -7.47 -19.21 -18.55
N GLY A 31 -7.90 -18.02 -18.94
CA GLY A 31 -9.30 -17.59 -19.01
C GLY A 31 -9.96 -17.32 -17.66
N GLY A 32 -10.75 -16.24 -17.65
CA GLY A 32 -10.91 -15.41 -16.46
C GLY A 32 -9.59 -14.67 -16.24
N GLU A 33 -9.51 -13.39 -16.58
CA GLU A 33 -8.38 -12.59 -16.08
C GLU A 33 -8.54 -12.45 -14.57
N ASP A 34 -7.88 -13.32 -13.81
CA ASP A 34 -7.64 -13.03 -12.41
C ASP A 34 -6.69 -11.83 -12.32
N LEU A 35 -6.76 -11.15 -11.17
CA LEU A 35 -6.00 -9.94 -10.93
C LEU A 35 -4.49 -10.19 -11.03
N MET A 36 -4.03 -11.37 -10.63
CA MET A 36 -2.63 -11.77 -10.78
C MET A 36 -2.19 -11.78 -12.25
N SER A 37 -2.95 -12.44 -13.13
CA SER A 37 -2.64 -12.54 -14.57
C SER A 37 -2.72 -11.19 -15.27
N LEU A 38 -3.66 -10.34 -14.84
CA LEU A 38 -3.77 -8.97 -15.33
C LEU A 38 -2.52 -8.16 -14.96
N ALA A 39 -2.12 -8.18 -13.67
CA ALA A 39 -0.94 -7.47 -13.20
C ALA A 39 0.34 -7.95 -13.90
N THR A 40 0.55 -9.27 -14.05
CA THR A 40 1.74 -9.81 -14.71
C THR A 40 1.77 -9.45 -16.20
N SER A 41 0.61 -9.46 -16.89
CA SER A 41 0.47 -9.05 -18.29
C SER A 41 0.82 -7.56 -18.49
N ILE A 42 0.39 -6.68 -17.59
CA ILE A 42 0.76 -5.25 -17.64
C ILE A 42 2.26 -5.09 -17.46
N LEU A 43 2.86 -5.74 -16.47
CA LEU A 43 4.30 -5.67 -16.22
C LEU A 43 5.10 -6.18 -17.43
N GLU A 44 4.67 -7.27 -18.06
CA GLU A 44 5.30 -7.79 -19.26
C GLU A 44 5.22 -6.80 -20.43
N LYS A 45 4.05 -6.21 -20.70
CA LYS A 45 3.86 -5.19 -21.74
C LYS A 45 4.71 -3.94 -21.51
N LEU A 46 5.00 -3.59 -20.27
CA LEU A 46 5.87 -2.46 -19.90
C LEU A 46 7.37 -2.81 -19.97
N GLY A 47 7.75 -4.03 -20.40
CA GLY A 47 9.15 -4.45 -20.46
C GLY A 47 9.77 -4.67 -19.08
N PHE A 48 8.96 -4.90 -18.03
CA PHE A 48 9.46 -5.01 -16.65
C PHE A 48 10.46 -6.17 -16.49
N ASN A 49 10.27 -7.25 -17.25
CA ASN A 49 11.17 -8.40 -17.25
C ASN A 49 12.56 -8.11 -17.85
N ASP A 50 12.78 -6.96 -18.48
CA ASP A 50 14.09 -6.56 -19.01
C ASP A 50 15.03 -6.16 -17.87
N LYS A 51 14.52 -5.39 -16.89
CA LYS A 51 15.29 -4.93 -15.71
C LYS A 51 15.16 -5.85 -14.49
N PHE A 52 14.02 -6.52 -14.35
CA PHE A 52 13.70 -7.32 -13.17
C PHE A 52 13.73 -8.82 -13.47
N LYS A 53 14.18 -9.61 -12.49
CA LYS A 53 14.10 -11.07 -12.45
C LYS A 53 12.93 -11.47 -11.56
N VAL A 54 12.08 -12.35 -12.09
CA VAL A 54 10.95 -12.94 -11.36
C VAL A 54 11.41 -14.06 -10.45
N SER A 55 10.90 -14.09 -9.22
CA SER A 55 11.04 -15.18 -8.26
C SER A 55 9.66 -15.61 -7.78
N ARG A 56 9.26 -16.84 -8.08
CA ARG A 56 7.97 -17.39 -7.66
C ARG A 56 8.15 -18.17 -6.37
N ALA A 57 7.38 -17.80 -5.35
CA ALA A 57 7.21 -18.58 -4.12
C ALA A 57 5.77 -19.08 -4.06
N SER A 58 5.49 -20.04 -3.17
CA SER A 58 4.15 -20.63 -3.03
C SER A 58 3.04 -19.63 -2.71
N GLN A 59 3.38 -18.45 -2.17
CA GLN A 59 2.40 -17.48 -1.69
C GLN A 59 2.49 -16.10 -2.38
N TYR A 60 3.48 -15.89 -3.25
CA TYR A 60 3.72 -14.60 -3.91
C TYR A 60 4.66 -14.71 -5.12
N ILE A 61 4.58 -13.71 -6.00
CA ILE A 61 5.55 -13.45 -7.08
C ILE A 61 6.34 -12.20 -6.70
N GLY A 62 7.66 -12.36 -6.52
CA GLY A 62 8.56 -11.25 -6.23
C GLY A 62 9.40 -10.86 -7.45
N TYR A 63 9.49 -9.57 -7.71
CA TYR A 63 10.35 -8.99 -8.75
C TYR A 63 11.55 -8.33 -8.08
N ARG A 64 12.76 -8.74 -8.49
CA ARG A 64 14.02 -8.19 -7.98
C ARG A 64 14.89 -7.69 -9.13
N LEU A 65 15.76 -6.73 -8.89
CA LEU A 65 16.69 -6.26 -9.92
C LEU A 65 17.59 -7.41 -10.39
N LYS A 66 17.84 -7.48 -11.70
CA LYS A 66 18.81 -8.43 -12.26
C LYS A 66 20.24 -8.11 -11.81
N ASN A 67 20.58 -6.83 -11.74
CA ASN A 67 21.90 -6.33 -11.35
C ASN A 67 21.77 -5.42 -10.11
N PRO A 68 21.50 -5.97 -8.91
CA PRO A 68 21.30 -5.16 -7.72
C PRO A 68 22.62 -4.53 -7.24
N ALA A 69 22.58 -3.26 -6.87
CA ALA A 69 23.65 -2.62 -6.10
C ALA A 69 23.80 -3.29 -4.72
N LYS A 70 24.97 -3.11 -4.10
CA LYS A 70 25.21 -3.62 -2.74
C LYS A 70 24.18 -3.00 -1.78
N GLY A 71 23.46 -3.85 -1.05
CA GLY A 71 22.42 -3.41 -0.11
C GLY A 71 21.04 -3.15 -0.73
N ALA A 72 20.85 -3.40 -2.02
CA ALA A 72 19.54 -3.29 -2.66
C ALA A 72 18.51 -4.18 -1.94
N LYS A 73 17.28 -3.67 -1.79
CA LYS A 73 16.18 -4.44 -1.21
C LYS A 73 15.91 -5.69 -2.04
N ARG A 74 15.52 -6.78 -1.35
CA ARG A 74 15.37 -8.11 -1.95
C ARG A 74 14.40 -8.11 -3.13
N TYR A 75 13.24 -7.48 -2.97
CA TYR A 75 12.22 -7.30 -3.99
C TYR A 75 11.84 -5.83 -4.10
N GLN A 76 11.58 -5.39 -5.33
CA GLN A 76 11.14 -4.05 -5.71
C GLN A 76 9.64 -3.99 -6.00
N LEU A 77 9.02 -5.15 -6.24
CA LEU A 77 7.59 -5.34 -6.35
C LEU A 77 7.25 -6.77 -5.93
N VAL A 78 6.21 -6.94 -5.11
CA VAL A 78 5.69 -8.26 -4.73
C VAL A 78 4.20 -8.30 -5.02
N LEU A 79 3.74 -9.38 -5.65
CA LEU A 79 2.34 -9.66 -5.93
C LEU A 79 1.92 -10.91 -5.16
N ALA A 80 0.84 -10.84 -4.39
CA ALA A 80 0.35 -11.94 -3.58
C ALA A 80 -1.17 -12.04 -3.68
N GLN A 81 -1.69 -13.12 -4.27
CA GLN A 81 -3.12 -13.38 -4.29
C GLN A 81 -3.59 -13.75 -2.88
N ARG A 82 -4.63 -13.05 -2.39
CA ARG A 82 -5.29 -13.27 -1.10
C ARG A 82 -6.80 -13.29 -1.28
N LYS A 83 -7.53 -13.59 -0.20
CA LYS A 83 -9.00 -13.62 -0.18
C LYS A 83 -9.61 -12.25 -0.51
N GLU A 84 -8.95 -11.19 -0.06
CA GLU A 84 -9.40 -9.79 -0.21
C GLU A 84 -9.13 -9.20 -1.60
N GLY A 85 -8.25 -9.83 -2.39
CA GLY A 85 -7.83 -9.33 -3.70
C GLY A 85 -6.38 -9.69 -4.00
N LEU A 86 -5.78 -8.95 -4.94
CA LEU A 86 -4.35 -9.00 -5.19
C LEU A 86 -3.65 -8.00 -4.28
N CYS A 87 -2.87 -8.52 -3.33
CA CYS A 87 -2.03 -7.69 -2.48
C CYS A 87 -0.72 -7.37 -3.19
N ILE A 88 -0.34 -6.10 -3.18
CA ILE A 88 0.81 -5.57 -3.88
C ILE A 88 1.67 -4.85 -2.86
N SER A 89 2.95 -5.22 -2.80
CA SER A 89 3.92 -4.60 -1.89
C SER A 89 5.04 -3.93 -2.68
N ILE A 90 5.30 -2.66 -2.35
CA ILE A 90 6.31 -1.80 -2.99
C ILE A 90 7.16 -1.14 -1.89
N PRO A 91 8.49 -1.03 -2.06
CA PRO A 91 9.35 -0.37 -1.08
C PRO A 91 8.85 1.03 -0.68
N GLN A 92 8.94 1.35 0.61
CA GLN A 92 8.46 2.62 1.17
C GLN A 92 9.10 3.82 0.46
N ASP A 93 10.42 3.79 0.24
CA ASP A 93 11.19 4.83 -0.46
C ASP A 93 10.78 5.07 -1.93
N ILE A 94 10.07 4.12 -2.54
CA ILE A 94 9.45 4.30 -3.85
C ILE A 94 8.10 5.00 -3.72
N LEU A 95 7.31 4.68 -2.69
CA LEU A 95 5.95 5.17 -2.48
C LEU A 95 5.86 6.52 -1.74
N ASP A 96 6.79 6.86 -0.87
CA ASP A 96 6.68 8.01 0.05
C ASP A 96 6.44 9.34 -0.68
N GLY A 97 6.96 9.50 -1.91
CA GLY A 97 6.72 10.68 -2.75
C GLY A 97 5.34 10.74 -3.43
N HIS A 98 4.51 9.72 -3.25
CA HIS A 98 3.25 9.50 -3.99
C HIS A 98 2.06 9.19 -3.08
N ILE A 99 2.25 9.19 -1.77
CA ILE A 99 1.24 8.83 -0.77
C ILE A 99 0.88 10.03 0.09
N LEU A 100 -0.30 9.97 0.72
CA LEU A 100 -0.75 10.89 1.74
C LEU A 100 -0.68 10.19 3.09
N GLU A 101 0.16 10.71 3.98
CA GLU A 101 0.25 10.30 5.38
C GLU A 101 -0.62 11.19 6.26
N ILE A 102 -1.45 10.55 7.06
CA ILE A 102 -2.39 11.20 7.98
C ILE A 102 -1.87 10.94 9.38
N LYS A 103 -1.57 12.02 10.11
CA LYS A 103 -0.84 11.97 11.38
C LYS A 103 -1.57 12.70 12.50
N TYR A 104 -1.22 12.34 13.72
CA TYR A 104 -1.46 13.16 14.90
C TYR A 104 -0.13 13.55 15.51
N TRP A 105 0.02 14.80 15.91
CA TRP A 105 1.04 15.16 16.89
C TRP A 105 0.75 14.43 18.22
N VAL A 106 1.79 13.84 18.81
CA VAL A 106 1.78 13.17 20.12
C VAL A 106 2.80 13.84 21.04
N ASP A 107 2.45 13.92 22.32
CA ASP A 107 3.43 14.23 23.35
C ASP A 107 4.23 12.95 23.65
N ILE A 108 5.56 13.01 23.51
CA ILE A 108 6.45 11.89 23.82
C ILE A 108 7.18 12.24 25.11
N SER A 109 6.52 11.99 26.23
CA SER A 109 6.93 12.48 27.55
C SER A 109 8.09 11.70 28.21
N GLU A 110 8.84 10.85 27.50
CA GLU A 110 9.75 9.89 28.17
C GLU A 110 11.25 10.17 28.14
N ALA A 111 11.80 11.19 27.44
CA ALA A 111 13.25 11.43 27.51
C ALA A 111 13.74 12.81 27.02
N ASP A 112 13.21 13.92 27.54
CA ASP A 112 13.55 15.30 27.17
C ASP A 112 12.80 15.85 25.94
N ALA A 113 11.71 16.59 26.24
CA ALA A 113 11.07 17.64 25.43
C ALA A 113 10.98 17.39 23.91
N GLY A 114 10.13 16.44 23.50
CA GLY A 114 9.84 16.23 22.08
C GLY A 114 8.34 16.10 21.82
N VAL A 115 7.84 16.90 20.88
CA VAL A 115 6.61 16.56 20.16
C VAL A 115 6.98 15.60 19.04
N GLY A 116 6.34 14.44 19.02
CA GLY A 116 6.45 13.48 17.92
C GLY A 116 5.14 13.33 17.17
N TYR A 117 5.06 12.32 16.32
CA TYR A 117 3.83 12.02 15.59
C TYR A 117 3.46 10.54 15.67
N SER A 118 2.17 10.27 15.58
CA SER A 118 1.60 8.95 15.35
C SER A 118 0.91 8.93 14.00
N ILE A 119 1.15 7.88 13.21
CA ILE A 119 0.51 7.68 11.92
C ILE A 119 -0.90 7.13 12.18
N ALA A 120 -1.92 7.89 11.79
CA ALA A 120 -3.31 7.46 11.81
C ALA A 120 -3.68 6.65 10.58
N GLY A 121 -3.01 6.90 9.45
CA GLY A 121 -3.32 6.26 8.19
C GLY A 121 -2.38 6.66 7.06
N VAL A 122 -2.20 5.77 6.11
CA VAL A 122 -1.41 6.01 4.90
C VAL A 122 -2.25 5.60 3.71
N ILE A 123 -2.41 6.50 2.74
CA ILE A 123 -3.21 6.23 1.54
C ILE A 123 -2.48 6.62 0.27
N TRP A 124 -2.79 5.94 -0.81
CA TRP A 124 -2.51 6.39 -2.16
C TRP A 124 -3.80 6.90 -2.79
N VAL A 125 -3.89 8.18 -3.10
CA VAL A 125 -5.04 8.74 -3.84
C VAL A 125 -4.86 8.43 -5.31
N ASN A 126 -5.86 7.78 -5.92
CA ASN A 126 -5.83 7.42 -7.32
C ASN A 126 -5.81 8.71 -8.18
N PRO A 127 -4.79 8.92 -9.04
CA PRO A 127 -4.66 10.11 -9.86
C PRO A 127 -5.86 10.37 -10.78
N SER A 128 -6.40 9.35 -11.44
CA SER A 128 -7.59 9.50 -12.31
C SER A 128 -8.88 9.82 -11.55
N LYS A 129 -8.89 9.61 -10.23
CA LYS A 129 -10.03 9.86 -9.35
C LYS A 129 -9.76 10.91 -8.28
N LYS A 130 -8.76 11.79 -8.49
CA LYS A 130 -8.42 12.89 -7.57
C LYS A 130 -9.63 13.75 -7.23
N ASP A 131 -10.40 14.18 -8.23
CA ASP A 131 -11.52 15.09 -8.02
C ASP A 131 -12.62 14.39 -7.20
N ILE A 132 -12.92 13.13 -7.53
CA ILE A 132 -13.85 12.30 -6.76
C ILE A 132 -13.40 12.17 -5.31
N PHE A 133 -12.09 11.98 -5.07
CA PHE A 133 -11.53 11.91 -3.73
C PHE A 133 -11.82 13.20 -2.94
N LEU A 134 -11.47 14.35 -3.51
CA LEU A 134 -11.58 15.64 -2.83
C LEU A 134 -13.04 16.09 -2.63
N GLU A 135 -13.92 15.85 -3.60
CA GLU A 135 -15.34 16.25 -3.55
C GLU A 135 -16.16 15.39 -2.59
N SER A 136 -15.73 14.15 -2.32
CA SER A 136 -16.43 13.21 -1.44
C SER A 136 -15.89 13.14 -0.01
N LEU A 137 -14.96 14.03 0.35
CA LEU A 137 -14.51 14.19 1.72
C LEU A 137 -15.67 14.64 2.63
N PRO A 138 -15.78 14.11 3.85
CA PRO A 138 -16.64 14.69 4.87
C PRO A 138 -16.26 16.17 5.17
N PRO A 139 -17.23 17.04 5.49
CA PRO A 139 -17.00 18.48 5.67
C PRO A 139 -15.87 18.83 6.64
N GLU A 140 -15.68 18.03 7.67
CA GLU A 140 -14.64 18.22 8.69
C GLU A 140 -13.20 18.09 8.16
N TYR A 141 -13.00 17.49 6.99
CA TYR A 141 -11.69 17.36 6.34
C TYR A 141 -11.44 18.40 5.23
N TRP A 142 -12.45 19.22 4.87
CA TRP A 142 -12.36 20.11 3.71
C TRP A 142 -11.22 21.13 3.82
N ASP A 143 -11.06 21.78 4.96
CA ASP A 143 -9.98 22.78 5.15
C ASP A 143 -8.58 22.17 5.14
N LEU A 144 -8.47 20.88 5.51
CA LEU A 144 -7.20 20.15 5.57
C LEU A 144 -6.77 19.63 4.21
N LEU A 145 -7.71 19.11 3.43
CA LEU A 145 -7.46 18.37 2.20
C LEU A 145 -8.03 19.08 0.96
N ALA A 146 -9.34 19.32 0.91
CA ALA A 146 -10.01 19.86 -0.27
C ALA A 146 -9.53 21.28 -0.63
N ALA A 147 -9.53 22.21 0.33
CA ALA A 147 -9.14 23.61 0.11
C ALA A 147 -7.68 23.77 -0.34
N LYS A 148 -6.84 22.77 -0.05
CA LYS A 148 -5.40 22.74 -0.41
C LYS A 148 -5.10 21.78 -1.55
N GLU A 149 -6.12 21.15 -2.13
CA GLU A 149 -6.02 20.06 -3.10
C GLU A 149 -4.99 18.97 -2.73
N LYS A 150 -4.89 18.66 -1.43
CA LYS A 150 -3.79 17.86 -0.92
C LYS A 150 -4.08 16.36 -1.05
N THR A 151 -3.31 15.69 -1.90
CA THR A 151 -3.42 14.24 -2.16
C THR A 151 -2.12 13.47 -1.93
N VAL A 152 -1.04 14.17 -1.59
CA VAL A 152 0.29 13.61 -1.29
C VAL A 152 0.97 14.39 -0.16
N GLY A 153 1.98 13.79 0.47
CA GLY A 153 2.72 14.36 1.59
C GLY A 153 2.04 14.09 2.93
N GLU A 154 2.16 15.00 3.89
CA GLU A 154 1.69 14.76 5.26
C GLU A 154 0.61 15.74 5.69
N ILE A 155 -0.44 15.26 6.36
CA ILE A 155 -1.40 16.10 7.09
C ILE A 155 -1.48 15.72 8.55
N TYR A 156 -1.83 16.70 9.39
CA TYR A 156 -2.00 16.52 10.82
C TYR A 156 -3.45 16.82 11.21
N LEU A 157 -4.07 15.89 11.92
CA LEU A 157 -5.48 15.97 12.36
C LEU A 157 -5.65 16.76 13.67
N ASN A 158 -4.55 17.19 14.27
CA ASN A 158 -4.50 18.10 15.42
C ASN A 158 -3.42 19.16 15.21
N LYS A 159 -3.39 20.17 16.09
CA LYS A 159 -2.39 21.24 16.01
C LYS A 159 -1.24 21.00 17.01
N CYS A 160 -0.05 21.39 16.59
CA CYS A 160 1.09 21.59 17.47
C CYS A 160 1.47 23.07 17.40
N THR A 161 1.57 23.73 18.54
CA THR A 161 2.10 25.10 18.63
C THR A 161 3.39 25.06 19.42
N GLY A 162 4.44 25.67 18.87
CA GLY A 162 5.58 26.08 19.68
C GLY A 162 5.32 27.49 20.19
N ASP A 163 5.60 27.75 21.46
CA ASP A 163 5.78 29.12 21.91
C ASP A 163 7.12 29.63 21.38
N ASP A 164 7.11 30.74 20.64
CA ASP A 164 8.28 31.39 19.99
C ASP A 164 9.46 31.71 20.94
N TRP A 165 9.28 31.50 22.25
CA TRP A 165 10.24 31.82 23.30
C TRP A 165 10.65 30.63 24.18
N SER A 166 10.12 29.43 23.93
CA SER A 166 10.48 28.24 24.72
C SER A 166 10.90 27.07 23.83
N THR A 167 11.98 26.39 24.20
CA THR A 167 12.48 25.15 23.58
C THR A 167 11.54 23.94 23.77
N TRP A 168 10.28 24.16 24.13
CA TRP A 168 9.31 23.14 24.50
C TRP A 168 8.10 23.25 23.57
N TYR A 169 7.98 22.28 22.66
CA TYR A 169 6.76 22.13 21.88
C TYR A 169 5.67 21.56 22.79
N SER A 170 4.47 22.16 22.77
CA SER A 170 3.31 21.61 23.47
C SER A 170 2.29 21.13 22.44
N VAL A 171 1.92 19.85 22.50
CA VAL A 171 0.70 19.39 21.83
C VAL A 171 -0.48 19.99 22.59
N ILE A 172 -1.29 20.79 21.91
CA ILE A 172 -2.51 21.31 22.54
C ILE A 172 -3.49 20.12 22.58
N ALA A 173 -3.64 19.52 23.77
CA ALA A 173 -4.47 18.33 24.01
C ALA A 173 -5.96 18.51 23.62
N ASN A 174 -6.41 19.74 23.39
CA ASN A 174 -7.76 20.10 22.91
C ASN A 174 -7.76 20.75 21.50
N SER A 175 -6.70 20.60 20.72
CA SER A 175 -6.61 21.11 19.35
C SER A 175 -6.85 20.04 18.28
N GLU A 176 -7.32 18.87 18.70
CA GLU A 176 -7.82 17.85 17.79
C GLU A 176 -8.88 18.51 16.91
N ILE A 177 -8.54 18.72 15.64
CA ILE A 177 -9.52 19.16 14.63
C ILE A 177 -10.48 18.00 14.44
N ILE A 178 -9.92 16.79 14.40
CA ILE A 178 -10.64 15.52 14.38
C ILE A 178 -10.17 14.67 15.57
N PRO A 179 -11.06 14.22 16.45
CA PRO A 179 -10.68 13.35 17.56
C PRO A 179 -10.13 11.99 17.13
N ARG A 180 -9.14 11.48 17.86
CA ARG A 180 -8.48 10.19 17.51
C ARG A 180 -9.43 9.01 17.44
N ASN A 181 -10.42 8.96 18.34
CA ASN A 181 -11.44 7.91 18.41
C ASN A 181 -12.51 8.04 17.32
N GLU A 182 -12.59 9.18 16.65
CA GLU A 182 -13.56 9.46 15.59
C GLU A 182 -12.97 9.22 14.19
N PHE A 183 -11.65 9.41 14.02
CA PHE A 183 -11.01 9.18 12.73
C PHE A 183 -11.08 7.71 12.30
N ARG A 184 -11.59 7.49 11.07
CA ARG A 184 -11.68 6.19 10.42
C ARG A 184 -11.24 6.33 8.98
N ILE A 185 -10.06 5.79 8.66
CA ILE A 185 -9.47 5.91 7.33
C ILE A 185 -10.31 5.24 6.24
N GLU A 186 -11.12 4.24 6.60
CA GLU A 186 -11.96 3.46 5.68
C GLU A 186 -13.16 4.25 5.12
N VAL A 187 -13.51 5.36 5.77
CA VAL A 187 -14.65 6.21 5.39
C VAL A 187 -14.22 7.65 5.10
N LEU A 188 -12.92 7.86 4.85
CA LEU A 188 -12.36 9.18 4.60
C LEU A 188 -12.94 9.83 3.34
N SER A 189 -13.23 9.04 2.31
CA SER A 189 -13.70 9.52 1.02
C SER A 189 -14.37 8.36 0.26
N ASN A 190 -14.71 8.54 -1.02
CA ASN A 190 -15.13 7.46 -1.89
C ASN A 190 -14.07 6.35 -1.93
N ASN A 191 -14.43 5.14 -1.50
CA ASN A 191 -13.51 3.99 -1.36
C ASN A 191 -12.91 3.47 -2.68
N GLN A 192 -13.34 3.98 -3.83
CA GLN A 192 -12.73 3.67 -5.13
C GLN A 192 -11.72 4.72 -5.57
N SER A 193 -11.62 5.85 -4.86
CA SER A 193 -10.76 6.98 -5.21
C SER A 193 -9.40 6.96 -4.50
N TYR A 194 -9.20 6.06 -3.55
CA TYR A 194 -7.93 5.87 -2.85
C TYR A 194 -7.74 4.42 -2.42
N LEU A 195 -6.49 4.07 -2.10
CA LEU A 195 -6.11 2.79 -1.54
C LEU A 195 -5.45 2.99 -0.18
N ILE A 196 -5.86 2.19 0.81
CA ILE A 196 -5.20 2.16 2.12
C ILE A 196 -3.94 1.32 2.02
N LEU A 197 -2.86 1.83 2.61
CA LEU A 197 -1.55 1.21 2.69
C LEU A 197 -1.26 0.79 4.14
N GLN A 198 -0.68 -0.39 4.29
CA GLN A 198 -0.24 -0.95 5.57
C GLN A 198 1.15 -1.55 5.43
N GLU A 199 1.90 -1.68 6.52
CA GLU A 199 3.20 -2.34 6.46
C GLU A 199 3.04 -3.83 6.10
N ASP A 200 3.86 -4.30 5.16
CA ASP A 200 3.90 -5.73 4.84
C ASP A 200 4.66 -6.49 5.94
N LYS A 201 3.98 -7.44 6.60
CA LYS A 201 4.58 -8.27 7.66
C LYS A 201 5.75 -9.13 7.18
N LEU A 202 5.73 -9.58 5.92
CA LEU A 202 6.79 -10.42 5.35
C LEU A 202 7.91 -9.57 4.75
N PHE A 203 7.59 -8.35 4.30
CA PHE A 203 8.55 -7.40 3.74
C PHE A 203 8.43 -6.03 4.43
N PRO A 204 8.93 -5.88 5.68
CA PRO A 204 8.66 -4.68 6.50
C PRO A 204 9.16 -3.35 5.92
N TYR A 205 10.03 -3.39 4.91
CA TYR A 205 10.50 -2.21 4.19
C TYR A 205 9.55 -1.76 3.07
N THR A 206 8.36 -2.36 2.96
CA THR A 206 7.38 -2.11 1.91
C THR A 206 6.04 -1.70 2.50
N TRP A 207 5.36 -0.79 1.79
CA TRP A 207 3.92 -0.61 1.96
C TRP A 207 3.18 -1.62 1.10
N GLN A 208 2.08 -2.14 1.63
CA GLN A 208 1.19 -3.07 0.98
C GLN A 208 -0.23 -2.52 0.90
N THR A 209 -0.88 -2.76 -0.23
CA THR A 209 -2.33 -2.60 -0.39
C THR A 209 -2.92 -3.83 -1.07
N CYS A 210 -4.21 -4.11 -0.86
CA CYS A 210 -4.90 -5.21 -1.52
C CYS A 210 -6.01 -4.65 -2.41
N ILE A 211 -5.93 -4.96 -3.70
CA ILE A 211 -6.82 -4.41 -4.73
C ILE A 211 -7.72 -5.52 -5.26
N SER A 212 -9.02 -5.27 -5.31
CA SER A 212 -10.03 -6.18 -5.87
C SER A 212 -10.61 -5.66 -7.20
N SER A 213 -10.51 -4.37 -7.47
CA SER A 213 -10.96 -3.75 -8.73
C SER A 213 -9.90 -3.88 -9.82
N LYS A 214 -10.31 -4.34 -11.00
CA LYS A 214 -9.43 -4.42 -12.19
C LYS A 214 -8.93 -3.04 -12.60
N GLU A 215 -9.84 -2.07 -12.77
CA GLU A 215 -9.50 -0.71 -13.20
C GLU A 215 -8.46 -0.05 -12.27
N VAL A 216 -8.67 -0.17 -10.96
CA VAL A 216 -7.74 0.39 -9.96
C VAL A 216 -6.41 -0.35 -9.99
N LEU A 217 -6.42 -1.67 -10.19
CA LEU A 217 -5.20 -2.46 -10.33
C LEU A 217 -4.38 -2.05 -11.56
N GLU A 218 -5.06 -1.90 -12.71
CA GLU A 218 -4.41 -1.52 -13.97
C GLU A 218 -3.69 -0.19 -13.81
N GLU A 219 -4.36 0.80 -13.22
CA GLU A 219 -3.78 2.11 -12.98
C GLU A 219 -2.63 2.06 -11.96
N PHE A 220 -2.83 1.41 -10.81
CA PHE A 220 -1.82 1.32 -9.76
C PHE A 220 -0.54 0.64 -10.26
N ILE A 221 -0.65 -0.52 -10.91
CA ILE A 221 0.49 -1.24 -11.47
C ILE A 221 1.14 -0.43 -12.58
N SER A 222 0.37 0.14 -13.50
CA SER A 222 0.94 0.93 -14.61
C SER A 222 1.70 2.16 -14.13
N TYR A 223 1.20 2.81 -13.07
CA TYR A 223 1.82 3.98 -12.47
C TYR A 223 3.15 3.61 -11.80
N PHE A 224 3.14 2.66 -10.86
CA PHE A 224 4.34 2.35 -10.09
C PHE A 224 5.36 1.49 -10.84
N ALA A 225 4.94 0.67 -11.81
CA ALA A 225 5.89 -0.05 -12.65
C ALA A 225 6.79 0.91 -13.45
N LYS A 226 6.24 2.02 -13.96
CA LYS A 226 7.03 3.06 -14.64
C LYS A 226 8.05 3.70 -13.69
N ILE A 227 7.62 4.11 -12.49
CA ILE A 227 8.50 4.69 -11.47
C ILE A 227 9.64 3.71 -11.10
N LEU A 228 9.31 2.43 -10.88
CA LEU A 228 10.28 1.39 -10.57
C LEU A 228 11.28 1.16 -11.70
N MET A 229 10.83 1.24 -12.95
CA MET A 229 11.67 1.14 -14.14
C MET A 229 12.54 2.39 -14.35
N GLU A 230 12.15 3.57 -13.88
CA GLU A 230 12.94 4.81 -13.99
C GLU A 230 13.99 4.94 -12.90
N LYS A 231 13.65 4.60 -11.64
CA LYS A 231 14.56 4.72 -10.49
C LYS A 231 15.71 3.69 -10.47
N ASN A 232 15.65 2.62 -11.27
CA ASN A 232 16.60 1.51 -11.23
C ASN A 232 17.22 1.14 -12.59
#